data_AF-A0A956GIM0-F1
#
_entry.id   AF-A0A956GIM0-F1
#
_cell.length_a   1.000
_cell.length_b   1.000
_cell.length_c   1.000
_cell.angle_alpha   90.00
_cell.angle_beta   90.00
_cell.angle_gamma   90.00
#
_symmetry.space_group_name_H-M   'P 1'
#
loop_
_entity.id
_entity.type
_entity.pdbx_description
1 polymer ?
#
loop_
_entity_poly.entity_id
_entity_poly.type
_entity_poly.pdbx_seq_one_letter_code
_entity_poly.pdbx_strand_id
1 'polypeptide(L)'
;MKRLVAISALTTTVALMTVAAACGGKDKGATAGPGAGSDTGGGGSTLTKQEVISFGTQLATAADADPPKTRVWLGLTDETGASQSFPIDTFTGTCSAEEGGDMGALGTLRCWWAGAGVNLIAVARGAEVIVLRQWVEEQQDEPLDYEELQRIQVTYGAKVVFQL
;
A
#
# COMPACT_ATOMS: atom_id res chain seq x y z
N MET A 1 5.28 -41.75 14.63
CA MET A 1 6.63 -41.42 15.13
C MET A 1 6.62 -40.00 15.67
N LYS A 2 7.34 -39.76 16.77
CA LYS A 2 7.28 -38.58 17.64
C LYS A 2 7.80 -37.29 16.98
N ARG A 3 7.22 -36.16 17.41
CA ARG A 3 7.51 -34.76 17.07
C ARG A 3 9.00 -34.39 17.23
N LEU A 4 9.46 -33.42 16.44
CA LEU A 4 10.45 -32.41 16.85
C LEU A 4 10.23 -31.12 16.06
N VAL A 5 9.74 -30.10 16.77
CA VAL A 5 9.64 -28.70 16.34
C VAL A 5 10.93 -28.03 16.80
N ALA A 6 11.68 -27.41 15.89
CA ALA A 6 12.84 -26.60 16.22
C ALA A 6 12.45 -25.12 16.19
N ILE A 7 12.30 -24.53 17.37
CA ILE A 7 12.20 -23.08 17.60
C ILE A 7 13.64 -22.57 17.65
N SER A 8 14.06 -21.77 16.68
CA SER A 8 15.34 -21.08 16.73
C SER A 8 15.10 -19.63 17.14
N ALA A 9 15.63 -19.27 18.31
CA ALA A 9 15.45 -17.98 18.97
C ALA A 9 16.22 -16.87 18.24
N LEU A 10 15.51 -15.81 17.87
CA LEU A 10 16.09 -14.58 17.35
C LEU A 10 16.32 -13.61 18.52
N THR A 11 17.55 -13.52 19.00
CA THR A 11 17.95 -12.52 20.00
C THR A 11 19.01 -11.63 19.37
N THR A 12 18.64 -10.44 18.90
CA THR A 12 19.62 -9.42 18.53
C THR A 12 19.15 -8.07 19.05
N THR A 13 19.71 -7.73 20.20
CA THR A 13 19.73 -6.42 20.84
C THR A 13 20.42 -5.42 19.93
N VAL A 14 19.79 -4.28 19.63
CA VAL A 14 20.49 -3.11 19.08
C VAL A 14 20.12 -1.88 19.89
N ALA A 15 21.16 -1.16 20.29
CA ALA A 15 21.23 -0.18 21.36
C ALA A 15 20.69 1.20 20.96
N LEU A 16 20.11 1.89 21.96
CA LEU A 16 19.86 3.33 21.95
C LEU A 16 21.18 4.11 21.83
N MET A 17 21.27 5.02 20.86
CA MET A 17 22.21 6.15 20.90
C MET A 17 21.42 7.45 21.01
N THR A 18 21.47 8.06 22.19
CA THR A 18 21.11 9.45 22.45
C THR A 18 22.26 10.35 22.02
N VAL A 19 22.00 11.30 21.11
CA VAL A 19 22.91 12.42 20.85
C VAL A 19 22.28 13.70 21.37
N ALA A 20 22.86 14.22 22.46
CA ALA A 20 22.62 15.56 22.94
C ALA A 20 23.37 16.56 22.04
N ALA A 21 22.65 17.51 21.45
CA ALA A 21 23.23 18.71 20.87
C ALA A 21 22.80 19.91 21.72
N ALA A 22 23.72 20.37 22.56
CA ALA A 22 23.67 21.68 23.20
C ALA A 22 24.66 22.60 22.46
N CYS A 23 24.21 23.79 22.03
CA CYS A 23 24.89 25.09 22.18
C CYS A 23 24.41 26.13 21.15
N GLY A 24 24.12 27.33 21.65
CA GLY A 24 24.56 28.57 21.00
C GLY A 24 23.47 29.40 20.32
N GLY A 25 22.89 30.36 21.04
CA GLY A 25 22.05 31.41 20.44
C GLY A 25 21.46 32.33 21.49
N LYS A 26 22.31 33.15 22.12
CA LYS A 26 21.93 34.15 23.12
C LYS A 26 21.98 35.53 22.46
N ASP A 27 20.90 35.92 21.80
CA ASP A 27 20.74 37.30 21.34
C ASP A 27 19.84 38.09 22.28
N LYS A 28 20.42 39.21 22.75
CA LYS A 28 19.80 40.20 23.61
C LYS A 28 18.72 40.97 22.85
N GLY A 29 17.71 41.38 23.60
CA GLY A 29 16.46 41.92 23.08
C GLY A 29 16.54 43.27 22.38
N ALA A 30 15.41 43.60 21.76
CA ALA A 30 15.02 44.95 21.44
C ALA A 30 13.50 45.07 21.64
N THR A 31 13.13 45.85 22.67
CA THR A 31 11.98 46.77 22.74
C THR A 31 10.62 46.32 22.23
N ALA A 32 9.70 46.17 23.19
CA ALA A 32 8.26 46.19 23.01
C ALA A 32 7.81 47.50 22.33
N GLY A 33 7.07 47.37 21.23
CA GLY A 33 6.19 48.41 20.69
C GLY A 33 4.74 47.91 20.79
N PRO A 34 3.78 48.70 21.29
CA PRO A 34 2.38 48.32 21.28
C PRO A 34 1.81 48.60 19.89
N GLY A 35 1.81 47.58 19.03
CA GLY A 35 1.15 47.61 17.72
C GLY A 35 -0.07 46.69 17.74
N ALA A 36 -1.26 47.30 17.70
CA ALA A 36 -2.53 46.62 17.49
C ALA A 36 -2.71 46.20 16.02
N GLY A 37 -3.41 45.09 15.78
CA GLY A 37 -3.84 44.58 14.46
C GLY A 37 -3.54 43.09 14.32
N SER A 38 -4.47 42.20 14.67
CA SER A 38 -5.54 41.68 13.80
C SER A 38 -5.05 40.64 12.79
N ASP A 39 -5.30 39.38 13.15
CA ASP A 39 -5.52 38.19 12.33
C ASP A 39 -4.80 38.09 10.98
N THR A 40 -3.91 37.10 10.85
CA THR A 40 -3.86 36.31 9.60
C THR A 40 -3.46 34.89 9.95
N GLY A 41 -4.41 33.97 9.71
CA GLY A 41 -4.47 32.62 10.21
C GLY A 41 -3.19 31.82 10.04
N GLY A 42 -2.93 30.97 11.05
CA GLY A 42 -2.07 29.82 10.88
C GLY A 42 -2.52 29.07 9.64
N GLY A 43 -1.64 29.00 8.64
CA GLY A 43 -1.77 28.11 7.49
C GLY A 43 -1.64 26.67 7.96
N GLY A 44 -2.63 26.21 8.73
CA GLY A 44 -2.87 24.81 8.92
C GLY A 44 -3.29 24.29 7.57
N SER A 45 -2.36 23.61 6.88
CA SER A 45 -2.69 22.77 5.74
C SER A 45 -3.89 21.92 6.15
N THR A 46 -5.05 22.21 5.58
CA THR A 46 -6.17 21.28 5.63
C THR A 46 -5.69 20.05 4.89
N LEU A 47 -5.25 19.04 5.63
CA LEU A 47 -4.89 17.74 5.07
C LEU A 47 -6.13 17.27 4.32
N THR A 48 -6.06 17.29 2.99
CA THR A 48 -7.06 16.63 2.17
C THR A 48 -6.95 15.16 2.54
N LYS A 49 -8.01 14.59 3.11
CA LYS A 49 -8.03 13.16 3.42
C LYS A 49 -7.67 12.40 2.17
N GLN A 50 -6.58 11.66 2.23
CA GLN A 50 -6.06 10.91 1.10
C GLN A 50 -5.64 9.54 1.60
N GLU A 51 -6.09 8.51 0.90
CA GLU A 51 -5.62 7.16 1.13
C GLU A 51 -4.92 6.66 -0.13
N VAL A 52 -3.73 6.12 0.07
CA VAL A 52 -2.90 5.52 -0.98
C VAL A 52 -3.12 4.02 -0.94
N ILE A 53 -3.47 3.44 -2.09
CA ILE A 53 -3.51 1.98 -2.25
C ILE A 53 -2.34 1.49 -3.09
N SER A 54 -1.86 0.29 -2.79
CA SER A 54 -0.79 -0.36 -3.55
C SER A 54 -0.96 -1.88 -3.47
N PHE A 55 -0.58 -2.61 -4.51
CA PHE A 55 -0.48 -4.06 -4.40
C PHE A 55 0.85 -4.47 -3.79
N GLY A 56 0.81 -5.27 -2.73
CA GLY A 56 2.00 -5.92 -2.18
C GLY A 56 2.09 -7.38 -2.64
N THR A 57 3.32 -7.84 -2.89
CA THR A 57 3.58 -9.21 -3.36
C THR A 57 4.71 -9.86 -2.58
N GLN A 58 4.63 -11.17 -2.39
CA GLN A 58 5.70 -11.98 -1.80
C GLN A 58 5.72 -13.36 -2.44
N LEU A 59 6.89 -13.81 -2.89
CA LEU A 59 7.05 -15.20 -3.33
C LEU A 59 6.64 -16.17 -2.21
N ALA A 60 5.75 -17.10 -2.55
CA ALA A 60 5.23 -18.13 -1.67
C ALA A 60 5.94 -19.49 -1.89
N THR A 61 6.63 -19.63 -3.02
CA THR A 61 7.48 -20.78 -3.36
C THR A 61 8.95 -20.35 -3.41
N ALA A 62 9.85 -21.32 -3.56
CA ALA A 62 11.24 -21.04 -3.89
C ALA A 62 11.35 -20.27 -5.23
N ALA A 63 12.44 -19.52 -5.41
CA ALA A 63 12.65 -18.67 -6.58
C ALA A 63 12.80 -19.46 -7.90
N ASP A 64 13.15 -20.74 -7.80
CA ASP A 64 13.33 -21.70 -8.90
C ASP A 64 12.13 -22.66 -9.05
N ALA A 65 11.04 -22.45 -8.31
CA ALA A 65 9.86 -23.30 -8.41
C ALA A 65 9.11 -23.10 -9.74
N ASP A 66 8.57 -24.20 -10.27
CA ASP A 66 7.78 -24.23 -11.50
C ASP A 66 6.43 -24.97 -11.26
N PRO A 67 5.28 -24.26 -11.25
CA PRO A 67 5.17 -22.83 -11.42
C PRO A 67 5.48 -22.08 -10.10
N PRO A 68 5.98 -20.83 -10.17
CA PRO A 68 6.12 -19.99 -9.00
C PRO A 68 4.73 -19.61 -8.47
N LYS A 69 4.64 -19.37 -7.16
CA LYS A 69 3.44 -18.83 -6.52
C LYS A 69 3.76 -17.54 -5.79
N THR A 70 2.86 -16.58 -5.87
CA THR A 70 3.00 -15.25 -5.26
C THR A 70 1.80 -14.97 -4.36
N ARG A 71 2.06 -14.72 -3.07
CA ARG A 71 1.10 -14.17 -2.12
C ARG A 71 0.87 -12.70 -2.44
N VAL A 72 -0.39 -12.29 -2.47
CA VAL A 72 -0.81 -10.94 -2.82
C VAL A 72 -1.72 -10.35 -1.74
N TRP A 73 -1.52 -9.07 -1.45
CA TRP A 73 -2.39 -8.27 -0.59
C TRP A 73 -2.55 -6.86 -1.15
N LEU A 74 -3.64 -6.19 -0.78
CA LEU A 74 -3.80 -4.75 -1.00
C LEU A 74 -3.35 -4.00 0.24
N GLY A 75 -2.41 -3.07 0.08
CA GLY A 75 -2.04 -2.10 1.09
C GLY A 75 -2.94 -0.86 0.98
N LEU A 76 -3.32 -0.30 2.13
CA LEU A 76 -4.02 0.98 2.26
C LEU A 76 -3.26 1.82 3.28
N THR A 77 -2.76 2.98 2.88
CA THR A 77 -2.00 3.91 3.73
C THR A 77 -2.72 5.24 3.80
N ASP A 78 -3.04 5.71 5.01
CA ASP A 78 -3.72 7.00 5.21
C ASP A 78 -2.74 8.20 5.16
N GLU A 79 -3.28 9.41 5.29
CA GLU A 79 -2.48 10.64 5.26
C GLU A 79 -1.47 10.77 6.42
N THR A 80 -1.61 9.95 7.46
CA THR A 80 -0.70 9.92 8.61
C THR A 80 0.44 8.92 8.41
N GLY A 81 0.37 8.09 7.37
CA GLY A 81 1.28 6.99 7.09
C GLY A 81 0.91 5.68 7.79
N ALA A 82 -0.19 5.64 8.53
CA ALA A 82 -0.69 4.39 9.09
C ALA A 82 -1.18 3.50 7.95
N SER A 83 -0.68 2.26 7.95
CA SER A 83 -0.90 1.31 6.86
C SER A 83 -1.64 0.07 7.34
N GLN A 84 -2.62 -0.36 6.55
CA GLN A 84 -3.36 -1.60 6.72
C GLN A 84 -3.10 -2.51 5.51
N SER A 85 -3.11 -3.82 5.75
CA SER A 85 -2.88 -4.82 4.72
C SER A 85 -4.06 -5.78 4.66
N PHE A 86 -4.63 -5.93 3.48
CA PHE A 86 -5.78 -6.78 3.20
C PHE A 86 -5.31 -7.96 2.33
N PRO A 87 -5.12 -9.16 2.90
CA PRO A 87 -4.72 -10.33 2.11
C PRO A 87 -5.81 -10.66 1.08
N ILE A 88 -5.38 -10.90 -0.16
CA ILE A 88 -6.27 -11.28 -1.26
C ILE A 88 -6.21 -12.79 -1.44
N ASP A 89 -5.11 -13.31 -2.01
CA ASP A 89 -4.89 -14.74 -2.21
C ASP A 89 -3.42 -15.03 -2.60
N THR A 90 -3.12 -16.28 -2.92
CA THR A 90 -1.88 -16.72 -3.57
C THR A 90 -2.17 -17.12 -5.02
N PHE A 91 -1.48 -16.47 -5.95
CA PHE A 91 -1.67 -16.71 -7.39
C PHE A 91 -0.45 -17.41 -8.00
N THR A 92 -0.69 -18.14 -9.08
CA THR A 92 0.38 -18.73 -9.89
C THR A 92 1.03 -17.64 -10.75
N GLY A 93 2.36 -17.65 -10.82
CA GLY A 93 3.14 -16.70 -11.63
C GLY A 93 3.84 -15.62 -10.82
N THR A 94 4.71 -14.90 -11.51
CA THR A 94 5.31 -13.66 -11.01
C THR A 94 4.32 -12.53 -11.23
N CYS A 95 4.22 -11.61 -10.27
CA CYS A 95 3.26 -10.52 -10.32
C CYS A 95 3.95 -9.16 -10.49
N SER A 96 3.40 -8.30 -11.35
CA SER A 96 3.84 -6.92 -11.57
C SER A 96 2.65 -5.96 -11.48
N ALA A 97 2.85 -4.85 -10.78
CA ALA A 97 1.85 -3.79 -10.66
C ALA A 97 2.01 -2.79 -11.81
N GLU A 98 0.89 -2.30 -12.32
CA GLU A 98 0.79 -1.31 -13.38
C GLU A 98 -0.27 -0.28 -13.00
N GLU A 99 -0.09 0.96 -13.48
CA GLU A 99 -1.09 2.01 -13.27
C GLU A 99 -2.41 1.59 -13.91
N GLY A 100 -3.51 1.98 -13.27
CA GLY A 100 -4.83 1.78 -13.85
C GLY A 100 -5.04 2.67 -15.08
N GLY A 101 -6.05 2.34 -15.89
CA GLY A 101 -6.43 3.16 -17.03
C GLY A 101 -7.90 2.95 -17.39
N ASP A 102 -8.26 1.73 -17.71
CA ASP A 102 -9.60 1.43 -18.20
C ASP A 102 -10.63 1.23 -17.07
N MET A 103 -11.89 1.56 -17.37
CA MET A 103 -13.07 1.31 -16.52
C MET A 103 -13.03 1.91 -15.09
N GLY A 104 -12.16 2.91 -14.87
CA GLY A 104 -11.95 3.51 -13.55
C GLY A 104 -11.14 2.64 -12.59
N ALA A 105 -10.33 1.72 -13.13
CA ALA A 105 -9.29 1.06 -12.37
C ALA A 105 -8.29 2.09 -11.82
N LEU A 106 -7.97 1.97 -10.54
CA LEU A 106 -6.92 2.72 -9.89
C LEU A 106 -5.55 2.12 -10.21
N GLY A 107 -5.47 0.79 -10.23
CA GLY A 107 -4.26 0.03 -10.48
C GLY A 107 -4.57 -1.43 -10.81
N THR A 108 -3.65 -2.08 -11.51
CA THR A 108 -3.76 -3.49 -11.88
C THR A 108 -2.51 -4.23 -11.43
N LEU A 109 -2.66 -5.43 -10.85
CA LEU A 109 -1.58 -6.38 -10.64
C LEU A 109 -1.76 -7.56 -11.58
N ARG A 110 -0.81 -7.76 -12.48
CA ARG A 110 -0.80 -8.91 -13.38
C ARG A 110 0.09 -9.99 -12.82
N CYS A 111 -0.46 -11.17 -12.53
CA CYS A 111 0.29 -12.38 -12.21
C CYS A 111 0.28 -13.32 -13.41
N TRP A 112 1.45 -13.68 -13.93
CA TRP A 112 1.56 -14.41 -15.22
C TRP A 112 2.53 -15.60 -15.14
N TRP A 113 2.14 -16.71 -15.77
CA TRP A 113 2.97 -17.90 -15.94
C TRP A 113 2.59 -18.67 -17.21
N ALA A 114 3.58 -19.02 -18.04
CA ALA A 114 3.44 -19.95 -19.16
C ALA A 114 2.19 -19.73 -20.05
N GLY A 115 1.91 -18.48 -20.43
CA GLY A 115 0.83 -18.14 -21.36
C GLY A 115 -0.54 -17.94 -20.71
N ALA A 116 -0.66 -18.04 -19.39
CA ALA A 116 -1.89 -17.76 -18.66
C ALA A 116 -1.63 -17.02 -17.35
N GLY A 117 -2.67 -16.45 -16.77
CA GLY A 117 -2.54 -15.70 -15.54
C GLY A 117 -3.82 -15.05 -15.07
N VAL A 118 -3.63 -14.05 -14.23
CA VAL A 118 -4.72 -13.29 -13.63
C VAL A 118 -4.35 -11.81 -13.54
N ASN A 119 -5.31 -10.95 -13.85
CA ASN A 119 -5.29 -9.54 -13.52
C ASN A 119 -6.12 -9.32 -12.25
N LEU A 120 -5.52 -8.67 -11.25
CA LEU A 120 -6.22 -8.13 -10.10
C LEU A 120 -6.37 -6.63 -10.30
N ILE A 121 -7.59 -6.13 -10.27
CA ILE A 121 -7.89 -4.75 -10.63
C ILE A 121 -8.53 -4.08 -9.43
N ALA A 122 -7.88 -3.04 -8.91
CA ALA A 122 -8.41 -2.24 -7.82
C ALA A 122 -9.27 -1.11 -8.39
N VAL A 123 -10.52 -1.01 -7.96
CA VAL A 123 -11.49 -0.01 -8.46
C VAL A 123 -12.09 0.75 -7.27
N ALA A 124 -12.11 2.09 -7.33
CA ALA A 124 -12.86 2.89 -6.36
C ALA A 124 -14.34 3.02 -6.76
N ARG A 125 -15.22 2.80 -5.78
CA ARG A 125 -16.68 3.02 -5.89
C ARG A 125 -17.19 3.65 -4.59
N GLY A 126 -17.40 4.97 -4.61
CA GLY A 126 -17.83 5.70 -3.42
C GLY A 126 -16.77 5.64 -2.31
N ALA A 127 -17.15 5.14 -1.13
CA ALA A 127 -16.25 4.95 0.01
C ALA A 127 -15.67 3.53 0.10
N GLU A 128 -15.53 2.86 -1.06
CA GLU A 128 -15.05 1.48 -1.12
C GLU A 128 -14.00 1.30 -2.22
N VAL A 129 -13.01 0.46 -1.96
CA VAL A 129 -12.12 -0.12 -2.96
C VAL A 129 -12.51 -1.58 -3.15
N ILE A 130 -12.79 -1.94 -4.39
CA ILE A 130 -13.16 -3.29 -4.81
C ILE A 130 -11.98 -3.88 -5.57
N VAL A 131 -11.58 -5.09 -5.19
CA VAL A 131 -10.59 -5.88 -5.92
C VAL A 131 -11.32 -6.90 -6.79
N LEU A 132 -11.19 -6.73 -8.10
CA LEU A 132 -11.72 -7.64 -9.11
C LEU A 132 -10.62 -8.58 -9.59
N ARG A 133 -10.99 -9.82 -9.89
CA ARG A 133 -10.19 -10.82 -10.58
C ARG A 133 -10.68 -10.96 -12.01
N GLN A 134 -9.73 -11.02 -12.94
CA GLN A 134 -9.97 -11.39 -14.32
C GLN A 134 -8.93 -12.43 -14.74
N TRP A 135 -9.39 -13.60 -15.17
CA TRP A 135 -8.52 -14.61 -15.75
C TRP A 135 -8.13 -14.22 -17.18
N VAL A 136 -6.86 -14.44 -17.53
CA VAL A 136 -6.28 -14.05 -18.82
C VAL A 136 -5.42 -15.17 -19.40
N GLU A 137 -5.52 -15.38 -20.70
CA GLU A 137 -4.76 -16.39 -21.45
C GLU A 137 -4.25 -15.78 -22.77
N GLU A 138 -3.08 -16.23 -23.24
CA GLU A 138 -2.38 -15.65 -24.40
C GLU A 138 -3.14 -15.81 -25.72
N GLN A 139 -3.91 -16.89 -25.85
CA GLN A 139 -4.63 -17.26 -27.07
C GLN A 139 -6.12 -16.91 -27.03
N GLN A 140 -6.56 -16.20 -25.99
CA GLN A 140 -7.95 -15.86 -25.80
C GLN A 140 -8.22 -14.42 -26.25
N ASP A 141 -9.07 -14.28 -27.27
CA ASP A 141 -9.39 -12.98 -27.88
C ASP A 141 -10.24 -12.09 -26.96
N GLU A 142 -11.09 -12.69 -26.13
CA GLU A 142 -11.91 -11.98 -25.14
C GLU A 142 -11.55 -12.43 -23.73
N PRO A 143 -11.18 -11.49 -22.84
CA PRO A 143 -10.84 -11.87 -21.48
C PRO A 143 -12.08 -12.33 -20.72
N LEU A 144 -11.89 -13.23 -19.76
CA LEU A 144 -12.97 -13.84 -18.98
C LEU A 144 -13.68 -12.81 -18.06
N ASP A 145 -14.87 -13.20 -17.60
CA ASP A 145 -15.70 -12.41 -16.68
C ASP A 145 -14.93 -11.95 -15.44
N TYR A 146 -15.32 -10.78 -14.93
CA TYR A 146 -14.80 -10.23 -13.68
C TYR A 146 -15.46 -10.88 -12.47
N GLU A 147 -14.64 -11.29 -11.51
CA GLU A 147 -15.09 -11.79 -10.21
C GLU A 147 -14.65 -10.83 -9.11
N GLU A 148 -15.57 -10.40 -8.27
CA GLU A 148 -15.23 -9.62 -7.07
C GLU A 148 -14.61 -10.56 -6.02
N LEU A 149 -13.36 -10.28 -5.64
CA LEU A 149 -12.69 -11.03 -4.58
C LEU A 149 -12.88 -10.37 -3.22
N GLN A 150 -12.85 -9.04 -3.18
CA GLN A 150 -12.81 -8.32 -1.92
C GLN A 150 -13.34 -6.90 -2.07
N ARG A 151 -13.93 -6.40 -0.98
CA ARG A 151 -14.39 -5.03 -0.81
C ARG A 151 -13.83 -4.47 0.49
N ILE A 152 -13.17 -3.32 0.40
CA ILE A 152 -12.46 -2.66 1.49
C ILE A 152 -13.07 -1.27 1.68
N GLN A 153 -13.43 -0.93 2.91
CA GLN A 153 -13.92 0.40 3.24
C GLN A 153 -12.75 1.38 3.27
N VAL A 154 -12.91 2.52 2.60
CA VAL A 154 -12.00 3.67 2.69
C VAL A 154 -12.65 4.78 3.49
N THR A 155 -11.85 5.69 4.03
CA THR A 155 -12.39 6.83 4.78
C THR A 155 -13.34 7.64 3.90
N TYR A 156 -14.55 7.90 4.39
CA TYR A 156 -15.54 8.68 3.64
C TYR A 156 -14.99 10.07 3.27
N GLY A 157 -15.11 10.42 1.99
CA GLY A 157 -14.61 11.67 1.43
C GLY A 157 -13.09 11.71 1.21
N ALA A 158 -12.36 10.62 1.47
CA ALA A 158 -10.95 10.55 1.11
C ALA A 158 -10.77 10.44 -0.41
N LYS A 159 -9.75 11.12 -0.92
CA LYS A 159 -9.25 10.86 -2.27
C LYS A 159 -8.45 9.57 -2.24
N VAL A 160 -8.86 8.58 -3.03
CA VAL A 160 -8.09 7.33 -3.19
C VAL A 160 -7.16 7.47 -4.38
N VAL A 161 -5.87 7.16 -4.18
CA VAL A 161 -4.85 7.15 -5.25
C VAL A 161 -4.10 5.83 -5.26
N PHE A 162 -3.63 5.40 -6.42
CA PHE A 162 -2.80 4.20 -6.53
C PHE A 162 -1.32 4.57 -6.54
N GLN A 163 -0.51 3.72 -5.92
CA GLN A 163 0.94 3.78 -5.92
C GLN A 163 1.50 2.45 -6.43
N LEU A 164 2.44 2.56 -7.37
CA LEU A 164 3.24 1.45 -7.90
C LEU A 164 4.34 0.98 -6.95
#